data_AF-A0A3A5P931-F1
#
_entry.id   AF-A0A3A5P931-F1
#
_cell.length_a   1.000
_cell.length_b   1.000
_cell.length_c   1.000
_cell.angle_alpha   90.00
_cell.angle_beta   90.00
_cell.angle_gamma   90.00
#
_symmetry.space_group_name_H-M   'P 1'
#
loop_
_entity.id
_entity.type
_entity.pdbx_description
1 polymer ?
#
loop_
_entity_poly.entity_id
_entity_poly.type
_entity_poly.pdbx_seq_one_letter_code
_entity_poly.pdbx_strand_id
1 'polypeptide(L)'
;MSIREWIRELEIGGTPTFSFSTVRRFFPNITEQSIKNDLFRLSTQKIIVPVYRGFYVIMPPQYAAKGIIPPIYYIDQLMSYLDKPYYISLLNAAELLGSAHQRPQRFSVTTILPKSSVSPTKNNLLVWNYRNKMPSEFLLTRNSETGTIYYSNAELTAVDLVQYEQHIGGLSRAATILEELSELIDFSKISESLFAYTSLAAIQRLGFILDVVLQEEQRANDLYDLLCKYTRTFKYVFLSTRHSADVQEKNTRWKIKINTNIEVDDI
;
A
#
# COMPACT_ATOMS: atom_id res chain seq x y z
N MET A 1 -13.00 35.64 -14.47
CA MET A 1 -12.61 34.61 -13.50
C MET A 1 -11.22 34.11 -13.86
N SER A 2 -10.30 34.12 -12.90
CA SER A 2 -8.94 33.58 -13.03
C SER A 2 -8.87 32.12 -12.56
N ILE A 3 -7.80 31.41 -12.91
CA ILE A 3 -7.56 30.04 -12.42
C ILE A 3 -7.50 29.99 -10.90
N ARG A 4 -6.95 31.03 -10.25
CA ARG A 4 -6.88 31.12 -8.78
C ARG A 4 -8.26 31.27 -8.13
N GLU A 5 -9.12 32.11 -8.70
CA GLU A 5 -10.49 32.28 -8.23
C GLU A 5 -11.28 30.98 -8.37
N TRP A 6 -11.13 30.30 -9.50
CA TRP A 6 -11.76 29.00 -9.74
C TRP A 6 -11.30 27.91 -8.77
N ILE A 7 -9.99 27.83 -8.45
CA ILE A 7 -9.47 26.91 -7.42
C ILE A 7 -10.10 27.20 -6.06
N ARG A 8 -10.28 28.48 -5.72
CA ARG A 8 -10.94 28.87 -4.47
C ARG A 8 -12.42 28.46 -4.44
N GLU A 9 -13.13 28.57 -5.57
CA GLU A 9 -14.50 28.06 -5.68
C GLU A 9 -14.57 26.54 -5.51
N LEU A 10 -13.63 25.79 -6.09
CA LEU A 10 -13.52 24.35 -5.87
C LEU A 10 -13.32 24.00 -4.40
N GLU A 11 -12.42 24.72 -3.72
CA GLU A 11 -12.14 24.53 -2.29
C GLU A 11 -13.40 24.80 -1.44
N ILE A 12 -14.08 25.92 -1.69
CA ILE A 12 -15.35 26.27 -1.01
C ILE A 12 -16.44 25.24 -1.29
N GLY A 13 -16.48 24.71 -2.51
CA GLY A 13 -17.41 23.66 -2.94
C GLY A 13 -17.04 22.25 -2.45
N GLY A 14 -16.00 22.10 -1.62
CA GLY A 14 -15.59 20.81 -1.08
C GLY A 14 -14.96 19.87 -2.09
N THR A 15 -14.40 20.40 -3.18
CA THR A 15 -13.65 19.65 -4.20
C THR A 15 -12.16 19.87 -4.00
N PRO A 16 -11.45 18.99 -3.24
CA PRO A 16 -10.08 19.24 -2.79
C PRO A 16 -9.01 18.97 -3.85
N THR A 17 -9.39 18.44 -5.01
CA THR A 17 -8.45 18.02 -6.06
C THR A 17 -8.97 18.38 -7.44
N PHE A 18 -8.06 18.56 -8.39
CA PHE A 18 -8.42 18.74 -9.80
C PHE A 18 -7.32 18.23 -10.72
N SER A 19 -7.70 18.04 -11.99
CA SER A 19 -6.77 17.64 -13.04
C SER A 19 -6.50 18.76 -14.03
N PHE A 20 -5.38 18.68 -14.74
CA PHE A 20 -5.04 19.60 -15.82
C PHE A 20 -6.11 19.62 -16.92
N SER A 21 -6.69 18.46 -17.25
CA SER A 21 -7.78 18.36 -18.22
C SER A 21 -9.03 19.09 -17.74
N THR A 22 -9.35 19.04 -16.43
CA THR A 22 -10.45 19.82 -15.84
C THR A 22 -10.22 21.32 -16.03
N VAL A 23 -9.01 21.81 -15.75
CA VAL A 23 -8.66 23.23 -15.95
C VAL A 23 -8.81 23.64 -17.41
N ARG A 24 -8.30 22.82 -18.36
CA ARG A 24 -8.42 23.09 -19.80
C ARG A 24 -9.87 23.14 -20.27
N ARG A 25 -10.73 22.28 -19.73
CA ARG A 25 -12.16 22.26 -20.05
C ARG A 25 -12.86 23.52 -19.55
N PHE A 26 -12.50 24.01 -18.36
CA PHE A 26 -13.10 25.21 -17.77
C PHE A 26 -12.57 26.51 -18.40
N PHE A 27 -11.32 26.52 -18.86
CA PHE A 27 -10.66 27.67 -19.48
C PHE A 27 -10.24 27.38 -20.94
N PRO A 28 -11.20 27.17 -21.87
CA PRO A 28 -10.89 26.77 -23.25
C PRO A 28 -10.13 27.84 -24.05
N ASN A 29 -10.27 29.11 -23.67
CA ASN A 29 -9.64 30.25 -24.37
C ASN A 29 -8.23 30.56 -23.87
N ILE A 30 -7.75 29.90 -22.81
CA ILE A 30 -6.40 30.10 -22.27
C ILE A 30 -5.46 29.06 -22.91
N THR A 31 -4.30 29.52 -23.37
CA THR A 31 -3.31 28.63 -23.98
C THR A 31 -2.75 27.63 -22.97
N GLU A 32 -2.38 26.43 -23.44
CA GLU A 32 -1.86 25.38 -22.57
C GLU A 32 -0.62 25.82 -21.79
N GLN A 33 0.26 26.60 -22.42
CA GLN A 33 1.46 27.14 -21.79
C GLN A 33 1.11 28.14 -20.68
N SER A 34 0.11 29.00 -20.89
CA SER A 34 -0.33 29.95 -19.87
C SER A 34 -0.91 29.22 -18.65
N ILE A 35 -1.72 28.17 -18.86
CA ILE A 35 -2.23 27.34 -17.76
C ILE A 35 -1.08 26.68 -16.99
N LYS A 36 -0.08 26.11 -17.69
CA LYS A 36 1.08 25.50 -17.04
C LYS A 36 1.87 26.51 -16.20
N ASN A 37 2.09 27.71 -16.73
CA ASN A 37 2.80 28.78 -16.01
C ASN A 37 2.02 29.20 -14.75
N ASP A 38 0.70 29.33 -14.85
CA ASP A 38 -0.16 29.67 -13.71
C ASP A 38 -0.15 28.58 -12.63
N LEU A 39 -0.33 27.31 -13.02
CA LEU A 39 -0.27 26.19 -12.08
C LEU A 39 1.11 26.04 -11.44
N PHE A 40 2.18 26.28 -12.19
CA PHE A 40 3.54 26.30 -11.64
C PHE A 40 3.68 27.38 -10.56
N ARG A 41 3.26 28.63 -10.86
CA ARG A 41 3.27 29.74 -9.89
C ARG A 41 2.45 29.43 -8.64
N LEU A 42 1.24 28.89 -8.80
CA LEU A 42 0.37 28.52 -7.67
C LEU A 42 0.98 27.38 -6.83
N SER A 43 1.70 26.46 -7.47
CA SER A 43 2.43 25.40 -6.78
C SER A 43 3.62 25.95 -5.99
N THR A 44 4.39 26.90 -6.53
CA THR A 44 5.47 27.60 -5.81
C THR A 44 4.91 28.35 -4.59
N GLN A 45 3.71 28.90 -4.69
CA GLN A 45 2.99 29.55 -3.59
C GLN A 45 2.37 28.57 -2.58
N LYS A 46 2.52 27.26 -2.78
CA LYS A 46 1.92 26.19 -1.97
C LYS A 46 0.38 26.27 -1.87
N ILE A 47 -0.28 26.90 -2.84
CA ILE A 47 -1.75 26.91 -2.93
C ILE A 47 -2.24 25.55 -3.46
N ILE A 48 -1.45 24.93 -4.34
CA ILE A 48 -1.71 23.59 -4.87
C ILE A 48 -0.44 22.73 -4.80
N VAL A 49 -0.61 21.43 -4.68
CA VAL A 49 0.48 20.45 -4.67
C VAL A 49 0.30 19.47 -5.83
N PRO A 50 1.26 19.38 -6.77
CA PRO A 50 1.24 18.37 -7.82
C PRO A 50 1.65 17.02 -7.23
N VAL A 51 0.67 16.14 -6.97
CA VAL A 51 0.93 14.80 -6.38
C VAL A 51 1.08 13.70 -7.43
N TYR A 52 0.69 13.98 -8.68
CA TYR A 52 0.87 13.10 -9.83
C TYR A 52 0.89 13.91 -11.13
N ARG A 53 1.32 13.31 -12.25
CA ARG A 53 1.37 14.02 -13.55
C ARG A 53 -0.02 14.52 -13.94
N GLY A 54 -0.19 15.84 -13.96
CA GLY A 54 -1.44 16.47 -14.37
C GLY A 54 -2.55 16.42 -13.31
N PHE A 55 -2.23 16.03 -12.08
CA PHE A 55 -3.19 15.97 -10.97
C PHE A 55 -2.67 16.76 -9.77
N TYR A 56 -3.54 17.58 -9.20
CA TYR A 56 -3.22 18.57 -8.19
C TYR A 56 -4.17 18.45 -7.02
N VAL A 57 -3.63 18.63 -5.82
CA VAL A 57 -4.39 18.74 -4.57
C VAL A 57 -4.34 20.19 -4.13
N ILE A 58 -5.48 20.77 -3.77
CA ILE A 58 -5.57 22.11 -3.19
C ILE A 58 -5.06 22.00 -1.75
N MET A 59 -4.13 22.88 -1.35
CA MET A 59 -3.53 22.85 -0.02
C MET A 59 -4.55 23.21 1.07
N PRO A 60 -4.96 22.25 1.92
CA PRO A 60 -5.90 22.55 2.98
C PRO A 60 -5.23 23.37 4.09
N PRO A 61 -5.95 24.26 4.78
CA PRO A 61 -5.39 25.09 5.85
C PRO A 61 -4.67 24.27 6.94
N GLN A 62 -5.19 23.10 7.32
CA GLN A 62 -4.59 22.23 8.34
C GLN A 62 -3.20 21.67 7.96
N TYR A 63 -2.88 21.62 6.67
CA TYR A 63 -1.60 21.11 6.17
C TYR A 63 -0.65 22.24 5.71
N ALA A 64 -1.13 23.49 5.64
CA ALA A 64 -0.39 24.63 5.09
C ALA A 64 0.94 24.91 5.81
N ALA A 65 0.96 24.79 7.16
CA ALA A 65 2.16 25.05 7.95
C ALA A 65 3.31 24.08 7.63
N LYS A 66 3.01 22.79 7.45
CA LYS A 66 4.00 21.76 7.09
C LYS A 66 4.25 21.71 5.58
N GLY A 67 3.29 22.17 4.77
CA GLY A 67 3.35 22.12 3.31
C GLY A 67 3.31 20.71 2.73
N ILE A 68 2.88 19.72 3.52
CA ILE A 68 2.79 18.31 3.14
C ILE A 68 1.36 17.85 3.39
N ILE A 69 0.72 17.35 2.35
CA ILE A 69 -0.62 16.77 2.40
C ILE A 69 -0.47 15.24 2.48
N PRO A 70 -1.00 14.58 3.51
CA PRO A 70 -0.86 13.14 3.65
C PRO A 70 -1.61 12.42 2.52
N PRO A 71 -1.05 11.36 1.92
CA PRO A 71 -1.70 10.67 0.79
C PRO A 71 -3.11 10.14 1.07
N ILE A 72 -3.41 9.77 2.32
CA ILE A 72 -4.76 9.37 2.74
C ILE A 72 -5.83 10.44 2.44
N TYR A 73 -5.45 11.71 2.32
CA TYR A 73 -6.33 12.83 2.01
C TYR A 73 -6.73 12.91 0.54
N TYR A 74 -5.97 12.32 -0.39
CA TYR A 74 -6.24 12.48 -1.83
C TYR A 74 -6.18 11.18 -2.64
N ILE A 75 -5.85 10.06 -2.01
CA ILE A 75 -5.58 8.82 -2.75
C ILE A 75 -6.81 8.34 -3.51
N ASP A 76 -8.01 8.50 -2.95
CA ASP A 76 -9.25 8.06 -3.59
C ASP A 76 -9.54 8.82 -4.90
N GLN A 77 -9.38 10.14 -4.87
CA GLN A 77 -9.56 11.00 -6.03
C GLN A 77 -8.44 10.81 -7.05
N LEU A 78 -7.20 10.57 -6.58
CA LEU A 78 -6.09 10.25 -7.46
C LEU A 78 -6.34 8.93 -8.20
N MET A 79 -6.81 7.89 -7.51
CA MET A 79 -7.07 6.59 -8.13
C MET A 79 -8.29 6.62 -9.04
N SER A 80 -9.29 7.43 -8.71
CA SER A 80 -10.42 7.76 -9.60
C SER A 80 -9.94 8.49 -10.87
N TYR A 81 -9.02 9.46 -10.75
CA TYR A 81 -8.41 10.13 -11.91
C TYR A 81 -7.60 9.18 -12.79
N LEU A 82 -6.94 8.20 -12.17
CA LEU A 82 -6.17 7.19 -12.89
C LEU A 82 -7.02 6.08 -13.50
N ASP A 83 -8.32 6.06 -13.19
CA ASP A 83 -9.25 4.98 -13.54
C ASP A 83 -8.70 3.61 -13.14
N LYS A 84 -8.25 3.51 -11.89
CA LYS A 84 -7.63 2.29 -11.36
C LYS A 84 -8.18 1.92 -9.99
N PRO A 85 -8.52 0.64 -9.78
CA PRO A 85 -8.81 0.16 -8.44
C PRO A 85 -7.54 0.19 -7.60
N TYR A 86 -7.71 0.30 -6.28
CA TYR A 86 -6.59 0.37 -5.37
C TYR A 86 -6.96 -0.13 -3.99
N TYR A 87 -5.93 -0.37 -3.18
CA TYR A 87 -6.05 -0.40 -1.73
C TYR A 87 -4.76 0.08 -1.07
N ILE A 88 -4.88 0.63 0.13
CA ILE A 88 -3.77 0.96 1.02
C ILE A 88 -3.23 -0.36 1.58
N SER A 89 -1.92 -0.57 1.48
CA SER A 89 -1.27 -1.87 1.69
C SER A 89 -0.08 -1.77 2.65
N LEU A 90 0.52 -2.92 2.97
CA LEU A 90 1.74 -3.03 3.78
C LEU A 90 1.60 -2.32 5.13
N LEU A 91 2.64 -1.59 5.56
CA LEU A 91 2.69 -0.93 6.86
C LEU A 91 1.55 0.07 7.08
N ASN A 92 1.03 0.69 6.01
CA ASN A 92 -0.09 1.62 6.13
C ASN A 92 -1.42 0.90 6.34
N ALA A 93 -1.58 -0.32 5.83
CA ALA A 93 -2.73 -1.15 6.17
C ALA A 93 -2.65 -1.63 7.62
N ALA A 94 -1.47 -2.07 8.07
CA ALA A 94 -1.23 -2.43 9.46
C ALA A 94 -1.54 -1.27 10.42
N GLU A 95 -1.11 -0.04 10.10
CA GLU A 95 -1.44 1.18 10.85
C GLU A 95 -2.96 1.42 10.90
N LEU A 96 -3.67 1.24 9.79
CA LEU A 96 -5.13 1.41 9.75
C LEU A 96 -5.89 0.33 10.54
N LEU A 97 -5.30 -0.86 10.67
CA LEU A 97 -5.81 -1.95 11.49
C LEU A 97 -5.46 -1.79 12.98
N GLY A 98 -4.57 -0.86 13.33
CA GLY A 98 -4.12 -0.61 14.71
C GLY A 98 -2.89 -1.42 15.14
N SER A 99 -2.24 -2.14 14.22
CA SER A 99 -1.11 -3.05 14.48
C SER A 99 0.22 -2.52 13.93
N ALA A 100 0.42 -1.20 13.97
CA ALA A 100 1.71 -0.58 13.70
C ALA A 100 1.87 0.68 14.55
N HIS A 101 2.57 0.57 15.67
CA HIS A 101 2.84 1.71 16.57
C HIS A 101 3.75 2.76 15.94
N GLN A 102 4.64 2.35 15.03
CA GLN A 102 5.52 3.26 14.28
C GLN A 102 4.87 3.72 12.99
N ARG A 103 4.70 5.05 12.84
CA ARG A 103 4.16 5.64 11.61
C ARG A 103 5.04 5.32 10.39
N PRO A 104 4.49 4.73 9.33
CA PRO A 104 5.24 4.48 8.11
C PRO A 104 5.71 5.80 7.48
N GLN A 105 6.99 5.88 7.12
CA GLN A 105 7.54 7.08 6.45
C GLN A 105 6.99 7.28 5.03
N ARG A 106 6.60 6.19 4.37
CA ARG A 106 6.00 6.19 3.04
C ARG A 106 4.62 5.56 3.08
N PHE A 107 3.78 5.95 2.13
CA PHE A 107 2.41 5.52 1.98
C PHE A 107 2.30 4.51 0.84
N SER A 108 2.03 3.25 1.20
CA SER A 108 2.02 2.11 0.29
C SER A 108 0.64 1.89 -0.30
N VAL A 109 0.55 1.92 -1.63
CA VAL A 109 -0.69 1.72 -2.38
C VAL A 109 -0.48 0.59 -3.37
N THR A 110 -1.37 -0.40 -3.32
CA THR A 110 -1.40 -1.48 -4.31
C THR A 110 -2.50 -1.22 -5.33
N THR A 111 -2.17 -1.41 -6.61
CA THR A 111 -3.10 -1.30 -7.73
C THR A 111 -2.81 -2.37 -8.79
N ILE A 112 -3.50 -2.34 -9.93
CA ILE A 112 -3.29 -3.28 -11.03
C ILE A 112 -2.24 -2.80 -12.04
N LEU A 113 -1.57 -3.77 -12.67
CA LEU A 113 -0.80 -3.54 -13.89
C LEU A 113 -1.68 -2.96 -15.02
N PRO A 114 -1.10 -2.26 -16.01
CA PRO A 114 0.32 -1.95 -16.18
C PRO A 114 0.82 -0.90 -15.19
N LYS A 115 2.14 -0.88 -14.93
CA LYS A 115 2.75 0.13 -14.04
C LYS A 115 2.55 1.54 -14.61
N SER A 116 2.42 2.53 -13.73
CA SER A 116 2.44 3.92 -14.18
C SER A 116 3.81 4.24 -14.78
N SER A 117 3.83 4.94 -15.91
CA SER A 117 5.04 5.48 -16.53
C SER A 117 5.46 6.83 -15.94
N VAL A 118 4.77 7.32 -14.91
CA VAL A 118 5.08 8.61 -14.29
C VAL A 118 6.29 8.47 -13.39
N SER A 119 7.22 9.43 -13.50
CA SER A 119 8.42 9.45 -12.68
C SER A 119 8.10 9.42 -11.18
N PRO A 120 8.69 8.49 -10.41
CA PRO A 120 8.57 8.44 -8.94
C PRO A 120 8.99 9.74 -8.23
N THR A 121 9.81 10.57 -8.89
CA THR A 121 10.35 11.81 -8.31
C THR A 121 9.28 12.87 -8.02
N LYS A 122 8.06 12.76 -8.59
CA LYS A 122 7.00 13.75 -8.37
C LYS A 122 6.30 13.61 -7.02
N ASN A 123 6.30 12.42 -6.44
CA ASN A 123 5.68 12.17 -5.13
C ASN A 123 6.44 11.06 -4.43
N ASN A 124 7.44 11.45 -3.64
CA ASN A 124 8.28 10.54 -2.87
C ASN A 124 7.56 9.91 -1.66
N LEU A 125 6.32 10.36 -1.36
CA LEU A 125 5.52 9.79 -0.28
C LEU A 125 4.84 8.50 -0.70
N LEU A 126 4.53 8.31 -1.99
CA LEU A 126 3.83 7.13 -2.47
C LEU A 126 4.79 6.00 -2.84
N VAL A 127 4.49 4.79 -2.38
CA VAL A 127 5.11 3.54 -2.83
C VAL A 127 4.06 2.72 -3.55
N TRP A 128 4.30 2.45 -4.83
CA TRP A 128 3.37 1.72 -5.68
C TRP A 128 3.69 0.23 -5.74
N ASN A 129 2.73 -0.58 -5.31
CA ASN A 129 2.70 -2.02 -5.50
C ASN A 129 1.76 -2.37 -6.65
N TYR A 130 2.05 -3.46 -7.34
CA TYR A 130 1.27 -3.88 -8.50
C TYR A 130 0.91 -5.37 -8.44
N ARG A 131 -0.35 -5.66 -8.76
CA ARG A 131 -0.91 -7.02 -8.88
C ARG A 131 -1.54 -7.20 -10.27
N ASN A 132 -1.76 -8.46 -10.67
CA ASN A 132 -2.50 -8.77 -11.89
C ASN A 132 -4.02 -8.64 -11.71
N LYS A 133 -4.52 -8.90 -10.50
CA LYS A 133 -5.94 -8.86 -10.14
C LYS A 133 -6.10 -8.23 -8.75
N MET A 134 -7.21 -7.53 -8.53
CA MET A 134 -7.53 -6.96 -7.22
C MET A 134 -8.18 -7.99 -6.29
N PRO A 135 -7.72 -8.09 -5.03
CA PRO A 135 -8.27 -8.96 -4.02
C PRO A 135 -9.47 -8.31 -3.30
N SER A 136 -10.50 -7.88 -4.05
CA SER A 136 -11.60 -7.06 -3.50
C SER A 136 -12.35 -7.71 -2.32
N GLU A 137 -12.39 -9.05 -2.26
CA GLU A 137 -12.99 -9.84 -1.17
C GLU A 137 -12.29 -9.63 0.19
N PHE A 138 -11.04 -9.17 0.18
CA PHE A 138 -10.18 -9.00 1.36
C PHE A 138 -9.91 -7.53 1.67
N LEU A 139 -10.73 -6.62 1.13
CA LEU A 139 -10.61 -5.19 1.36
C LEU A 139 -11.66 -4.72 2.36
N LEU A 140 -11.20 -3.89 3.29
CA LEU A 140 -12.02 -3.12 4.21
C LEU A 140 -12.15 -1.68 3.70
N THR A 141 -13.15 -0.97 4.20
CA THR A 141 -13.38 0.44 3.89
C THR A 141 -13.44 1.29 5.14
N ARG A 142 -13.04 2.56 4.99
CA ARG A 142 -13.22 3.59 6.02
C ARG A 142 -13.42 4.94 5.36
N ASN A 143 -14.16 5.83 6.02
CA ASN A 143 -14.22 7.23 5.60
C ASN A 143 -12.89 7.94 5.92
N SER A 144 -12.45 8.76 4.98
CA SER A 144 -11.37 9.73 5.11
C SER A 144 -11.95 11.15 5.09
N GLU A 145 -11.09 12.17 5.22
CA GLU A 145 -11.51 13.58 5.14
C GLU A 145 -12.20 13.94 3.81
N THR A 146 -11.88 13.24 2.72
CA THR A 146 -12.27 13.66 1.36
C THR A 146 -13.01 12.57 0.56
N GLY A 147 -13.12 11.35 1.08
CA GLY A 147 -13.70 10.22 0.35
C GLY A 147 -13.63 8.91 1.13
N THR A 148 -13.92 7.80 0.46
CA THR A 148 -13.84 6.46 1.06
C THR A 148 -12.53 5.81 0.67
N ILE A 149 -11.76 5.36 1.65
CA ILE A 149 -10.52 4.65 1.41
C ILE A 149 -10.71 3.14 1.55
N TYR A 150 -9.92 2.41 0.77
CA TYR A 150 -9.87 0.95 0.77
C TYR A 150 -8.52 0.49 1.31
N TYR A 151 -8.51 -0.52 2.16
CA TYR A 151 -7.28 -1.09 2.74
C TYR A 151 -7.43 -2.60 2.93
N SER A 152 -6.32 -3.33 2.96
CA SER A 152 -6.36 -4.79 3.16
C SER A 152 -6.79 -5.14 4.58
N ASN A 153 -7.54 -6.24 4.73
CA ASN A 153 -7.78 -6.87 6.03
C ASN A 153 -6.49 -7.45 6.63
N ALA A 154 -6.54 -8.00 7.84
CA ALA A 154 -5.37 -8.51 8.55
C ALA A 154 -4.63 -9.61 7.76
N GLU A 155 -5.36 -10.55 7.16
CA GLU A 155 -4.76 -11.71 6.48
C GLU A 155 -4.14 -11.35 5.14
N LEU A 156 -4.80 -10.49 4.34
CA LEU A 156 -4.18 -9.96 3.14
C LEU A 156 -2.99 -9.05 3.48
N THR A 157 -3.07 -8.28 4.56
CA THR A 157 -1.93 -7.47 5.02
C THR A 157 -0.74 -8.35 5.40
N ALA A 158 -0.97 -9.45 6.13
CA ALA A 158 0.06 -10.41 6.50
C ALA A 158 0.76 -11.02 5.27
N VAL A 159 -0.03 -11.43 4.27
CA VAL A 159 0.49 -11.93 2.99
C VAL A 159 1.27 -10.84 2.24
N ASP A 160 0.76 -9.62 2.20
CA ASP A 160 1.41 -8.48 1.53
C ASP A 160 2.76 -8.15 2.15
N LEU A 161 2.88 -8.13 3.49
CA LEU A 161 4.12 -7.84 4.20
C LEU A 161 5.25 -8.80 3.80
N VAL A 162 4.93 -10.10 3.66
CA VAL A 162 5.90 -11.13 3.27
C VAL A 162 6.15 -11.14 1.76
N GLN A 163 5.10 -10.99 0.95
CA GLN A 163 5.20 -11.00 -0.51
C GLN A 163 6.00 -9.80 -1.05
N TYR A 164 5.89 -8.65 -0.38
CA TYR A 164 6.53 -7.40 -0.75
C TYR A 164 7.52 -6.89 0.30
N GLU A 165 8.17 -7.80 1.03
CA GLU A 165 9.17 -7.51 2.07
C GLU A 165 10.21 -6.49 1.61
N GLN A 166 10.55 -6.52 0.32
CA GLN A 166 11.50 -5.61 -0.30
C GLN A 166 11.14 -4.13 -0.20
N HIS A 167 9.86 -3.81 -0.06
CA HIS A 167 9.36 -2.44 0.03
C HIS A 167 9.23 -1.95 1.47
N ILE A 168 9.34 -2.84 2.45
CA ILE A 168 9.25 -2.52 3.88
C ILE A 168 10.56 -2.72 4.63
N GLY A 169 11.62 -3.20 3.97
CA GLY A 169 12.96 -3.27 4.56
C GLY A 169 13.43 -4.68 4.94
N GLY A 170 12.72 -5.73 4.54
CA GLY A 170 13.13 -7.11 4.84
C GLY A 170 12.06 -7.92 5.56
N LEU A 171 12.34 -9.22 5.69
CA LEU A 171 11.50 -10.15 6.46
C LEU A 171 11.57 -9.90 7.97
N SER A 172 12.68 -9.37 8.51
CA SER A 172 12.76 -8.93 9.91
C SER A 172 11.71 -7.87 10.23
N ARG A 173 11.65 -6.81 9.40
CA ARG A 173 10.62 -5.77 9.54
C ARG A 173 9.21 -6.29 9.27
N ALA A 174 9.05 -7.28 8.40
CA ALA A 174 7.78 -7.96 8.23
C ALA A 174 7.36 -8.70 9.51
N ALA A 175 8.30 -9.42 10.15
CA ALA A 175 8.04 -10.22 11.35
C ALA A 175 7.64 -9.35 12.55
N THR A 176 8.32 -8.23 12.81
CA THR A 176 7.93 -7.27 13.86
C THR A 176 6.49 -6.77 13.69
N ILE A 177 6.10 -6.40 12.48
CA ILE A 177 4.72 -5.93 12.25
C ILE A 177 3.72 -7.09 12.30
N LEU A 178 4.13 -8.29 11.90
CA LEU A 178 3.31 -9.50 12.01
C LEU A 178 3.06 -9.91 13.46
N GLU A 179 3.99 -9.64 14.37
CA GLU A 179 3.81 -9.86 15.80
C GLU A 179 2.65 -9.03 16.35
N GLU A 180 2.60 -7.73 16.03
CA GLU A 180 1.46 -6.87 16.42
C GLU A 180 0.16 -7.25 15.69
N LEU A 181 0.27 -7.70 14.44
CA LEU A 181 -0.89 -8.03 13.60
C LEU A 181 -1.49 -9.40 13.93
N SER A 182 -0.74 -10.31 14.56
CA SER A 182 -1.15 -11.69 14.83
C SER A 182 -2.44 -11.77 15.65
N GLU A 183 -2.67 -10.79 16.53
CA GLU A 183 -3.87 -10.70 17.35
C GLU A 183 -5.15 -10.55 16.51
N LEU A 184 -5.05 -9.90 15.35
CA LEU A 184 -6.17 -9.61 14.44
C LEU A 184 -6.37 -10.67 13.34
N ILE A 185 -5.38 -11.53 13.14
CA ILE A 185 -5.39 -12.56 12.09
C ILE A 185 -6.27 -13.74 12.52
N ASP A 186 -7.20 -14.13 11.64
CA ASP A 186 -8.01 -15.34 11.78
C ASP A 186 -8.16 -16.08 10.44
N PHE A 187 -7.14 -16.89 10.10
CA PHE A 187 -7.16 -17.69 8.87
C PHE A 187 -8.26 -18.76 8.83
N SER A 188 -8.84 -19.14 9.98
CA SER A 188 -9.92 -20.14 10.02
C SER A 188 -11.20 -19.65 9.31
N LYS A 189 -11.38 -18.32 9.22
CA LYS A 189 -12.53 -17.67 8.60
C LYS A 189 -12.28 -17.19 7.17
N ILE A 190 -11.07 -17.41 6.65
CA ILE A 190 -10.65 -16.90 5.34
C ILE A 190 -10.80 -17.96 4.26
N SER A 191 -11.24 -17.51 3.08
CA SER A 191 -11.34 -18.33 1.88
C SER A 191 -9.94 -18.64 1.30
N GLU A 192 -9.78 -19.84 0.75
CA GLU A 192 -8.57 -20.24 0.00
C GLU A 192 -8.34 -19.38 -1.26
N SER A 193 -9.35 -18.61 -1.70
CA SER A 193 -9.22 -17.63 -2.78
C SER A 193 -8.14 -16.58 -2.49
N LEU A 194 -7.74 -16.36 -1.23
CA LEU A 194 -6.61 -15.50 -0.85
C LEU A 194 -5.33 -15.89 -1.60
N PHE A 195 -5.08 -17.19 -1.76
CA PHE A 195 -3.85 -17.69 -2.37
C PHE A 195 -3.79 -17.48 -3.87
N ALA A 196 -4.93 -17.24 -4.53
CA ALA A 196 -4.96 -16.87 -5.96
C ALA A 196 -4.29 -15.50 -6.22
N TYR A 197 -4.10 -14.69 -5.19
CA TYR A 197 -3.47 -13.37 -5.30
C TYR A 197 -1.96 -13.41 -4.97
N THR A 198 -1.43 -14.49 -4.42
CA THR A 198 -0.05 -14.52 -3.94
C THR A 198 0.74 -15.72 -4.48
N SER A 199 2.04 -15.76 -4.19
CA SER A 199 2.87 -16.91 -4.51
C SER A 199 2.86 -17.91 -3.37
N LEU A 200 2.94 -19.19 -3.69
CA LEU A 200 3.08 -20.26 -2.71
C LEU A 200 4.30 -20.04 -1.80
N ALA A 201 5.40 -19.51 -2.36
CA ALA A 201 6.60 -19.17 -1.59
C ALA A 201 6.33 -18.10 -0.52
N ALA A 202 5.47 -17.12 -0.80
CA ALA A 202 5.10 -16.10 0.17
C ALA A 202 4.27 -16.70 1.33
N ILE A 203 3.34 -17.61 1.03
CA ILE A 203 2.56 -18.31 2.06
C ILE A 203 3.46 -19.21 2.91
N GLN A 204 4.38 -19.95 2.29
CA GLN A 204 5.33 -20.79 3.00
C GLN A 204 6.21 -19.97 3.97
N ARG A 205 6.68 -18.79 3.53
CA ARG A 205 7.45 -17.88 4.39
C ARG A 205 6.61 -17.28 5.50
N LEU A 206 5.38 -16.86 5.22
CA LEU A 206 4.45 -16.35 6.22
C LEU A 206 4.17 -17.39 7.30
N GLY A 207 3.86 -18.61 6.89
CA GLY A 207 3.64 -19.72 7.81
C GLY A 207 4.88 -20.04 8.65
N PHE A 208 6.07 -20.05 8.05
CA PHE A 208 7.31 -20.23 8.81
C PHE A 208 7.55 -19.09 9.83
N ILE A 209 7.27 -17.84 9.46
CA ILE A 209 7.40 -16.70 10.37
C ILE A 209 6.43 -16.83 11.54
N LEU A 210 5.15 -17.08 11.28
CA LEU A 210 4.14 -17.25 12.34
C LEU A 210 4.48 -18.44 13.25
N ASP A 211 4.84 -19.59 12.68
CA ASP A 211 5.06 -20.84 13.41
C ASP A 211 6.36 -20.82 14.23
N VAL A 212 7.48 -20.48 13.58
CA VAL A 212 8.82 -20.69 14.14
C VAL A 212 9.40 -19.41 14.74
N VAL A 213 9.20 -18.27 14.08
CA VAL A 213 9.79 -16.99 14.52
C VAL A 213 8.93 -16.37 15.62
N LEU A 214 7.63 -16.25 15.39
CA LEU A 214 6.68 -15.58 16.29
C LEU A 214 5.99 -16.54 17.26
N GLN A 215 6.09 -17.86 17.05
CA GLN A 215 5.46 -18.89 17.90
C GLN A 215 3.93 -18.75 18.02
N GLU A 216 3.30 -18.20 16.98
CA GLU A 216 1.86 -18.03 16.83
C GLU A 216 1.20 -19.32 16.33
N GLU A 217 1.29 -20.38 17.13
CA GLU A 217 0.95 -21.76 16.76
C GLU A 217 -0.47 -21.87 16.17
N GLN A 218 -1.46 -21.24 16.79
CA GLN A 218 -2.85 -21.30 16.31
C GLN A 218 -2.99 -20.70 14.91
N ARG A 219 -2.45 -19.49 14.67
CA ARG A 219 -2.54 -18.82 13.36
C ARG A 219 -1.76 -19.59 12.30
N ALA A 220 -0.61 -20.14 12.66
CA ALA A 220 0.19 -20.99 11.79
C ALA A 220 -0.55 -22.28 11.41
N ASN A 221 -1.22 -22.93 12.35
CA ASN A 221 -2.03 -24.13 12.12
C ASN A 221 -3.19 -23.83 11.17
N ASP A 222 -3.95 -22.76 11.42
CA ASP A 222 -5.08 -22.36 10.57
C ASP A 222 -4.62 -22.04 9.14
N LEU A 223 -3.49 -21.34 8.97
CA LEU A 223 -2.89 -21.07 7.66
C LEU A 223 -2.44 -22.36 6.97
N TYR A 224 -1.86 -23.30 7.71
CA TYR A 224 -1.38 -24.57 7.17
C TYR A 224 -2.54 -25.44 6.68
N ASP A 225 -3.64 -25.48 7.43
CA ASP A 225 -4.85 -26.20 7.05
C ASP A 225 -5.50 -25.59 5.81
N LEU A 226 -5.56 -24.26 5.74
CA LEU A 226 -6.02 -23.54 4.55
C LEU A 226 -5.13 -23.87 3.34
N LEU A 227 -3.81 -23.89 3.52
CA LEU A 227 -2.85 -24.22 2.48
C LEU A 227 -3.01 -25.66 1.96
N CYS A 228 -3.23 -26.62 2.86
CA CYS A 228 -3.44 -28.03 2.51
C CYS A 228 -4.73 -28.25 1.70
N LYS A 229 -5.77 -27.43 1.93
CA LYS A 229 -7.00 -27.45 1.11
C LYS A 229 -6.72 -26.96 -0.31
N TYR A 230 -5.94 -25.88 -0.44
CA TYR A 230 -5.62 -25.27 -1.73
C TYR A 230 -4.65 -26.08 -2.59
N THR A 231 -3.63 -26.69 -1.98
CA THR A 231 -2.64 -27.50 -2.70
C THR A 231 -2.16 -28.69 -1.88
N ARG A 232 -2.02 -29.84 -2.56
CA ARG A 232 -1.55 -31.09 -1.94
C ARG A 232 -0.03 -31.16 -1.76
N THR A 233 0.73 -30.39 -2.55
CA THR A 233 2.19 -30.42 -2.50
C THR A 233 2.80 -29.06 -2.80
N PHE A 234 3.88 -28.73 -2.09
CA PHE A 234 4.68 -27.54 -2.32
C PHE A 234 6.17 -27.85 -2.13
N LYS A 235 7.02 -27.17 -2.91
CA LYS A 235 8.47 -27.43 -2.98
C LYS A 235 9.21 -26.62 -1.93
N TYR A 236 10.45 -27.03 -1.65
CA TYR A 236 11.34 -26.24 -0.82
C TYR A 236 11.66 -24.88 -1.46
N VAL A 237 11.47 -23.79 -0.72
CA VAL A 237 11.84 -22.42 -1.11
C VAL A 237 12.81 -21.82 -0.10
N PHE A 238 13.64 -20.87 -0.52
CA PHE A 238 14.53 -20.15 0.41
C PHE A 238 13.72 -19.16 1.25
N LEU A 239 14.10 -19.03 2.52
CA LEU A 239 13.52 -18.05 3.44
C LEU A 239 13.70 -16.64 2.87
N SER A 240 14.92 -16.29 2.47
CA SER A 240 15.21 -15.04 1.77
C SER A 240 15.89 -15.30 0.44
N THR A 241 15.50 -14.57 -0.60
CA THR A 241 16.17 -14.59 -1.91
C THR A 241 17.26 -13.53 -2.03
N ARG A 242 17.52 -12.75 -0.96
CA ARG A 242 18.51 -11.66 -0.95
C ARG A 242 19.84 -12.05 -0.33
N HIS A 243 19.87 -13.15 0.43
CA HIS A 243 21.07 -13.68 1.06
C HIS A 243 21.67 -14.83 0.24
N SER A 244 22.87 -15.27 0.62
CA SER A 244 23.53 -16.40 -0.02
C SER A 244 22.66 -17.67 0.06
N ALA A 245 22.94 -18.62 -0.82
CA ALA A 245 22.24 -19.91 -0.85
C ALA A 245 22.72 -20.87 0.25
N ASP A 246 23.47 -20.38 1.24
CA ASP A 246 24.03 -21.17 2.33
C ASP A 246 22.92 -21.57 3.30
N VAL A 247 22.44 -22.80 3.17
CA VAL A 247 21.35 -23.33 3.97
C VAL A 247 21.90 -23.82 5.31
N GLN A 248 21.48 -23.18 6.40
CA GLN A 248 21.81 -23.60 7.76
C GLN A 248 20.94 -24.79 8.17
N GLU A 249 19.63 -24.67 7.94
CA GLU A 249 18.63 -25.66 8.33
C GLU A 249 17.47 -25.70 7.33
N LYS A 250 16.67 -26.77 7.35
CA LYS A 250 15.44 -26.90 6.55
C LYS A 250 14.24 -27.16 7.45
N ASN A 251 13.25 -26.29 7.40
CA ASN A 251 11.94 -26.53 8.00
C ASN A 251 11.11 -27.44 7.07
N THR A 252 10.72 -28.61 7.56
CA THR A 252 10.05 -29.65 6.76
C THR A 252 8.56 -29.41 6.58
N ARG A 253 7.91 -28.73 7.53
CA ARG A 253 6.48 -28.39 7.52
C ARG A 253 6.16 -27.39 6.42
N TRP A 254 6.79 -26.23 6.48
CA TRP A 254 6.61 -25.14 5.51
C TRP A 254 7.51 -25.27 4.27
N LYS A 255 8.38 -26.29 4.24
CA LYS A 255 9.37 -26.52 3.17
C LYS A 255 10.22 -25.26 2.95
N ILE A 256 10.81 -24.73 4.02
CA ILE A 256 11.70 -23.57 3.95
C ILE A 256 13.15 -24.00 4.10
N LYS A 257 14.03 -23.50 3.22
CA LYS A 257 15.48 -23.54 3.38
C LYS A 257 15.91 -22.27 4.12
N ILE A 258 16.32 -22.40 5.36
CA ILE A 258 16.69 -21.30 6.24
C ILE A 258 18.12 -20.88 5.87
N ASN A 259 18.24 -19.74 5.21
CA ASN A 259 19.49 -19.16 4.72
C ASN A 259 19.77 -17.75 5.29
N THR A 260 18.97 -17.34 6.25
CA THR A 260 19.13 -16.11 7.03
C THR A 260 18.43 -16.28 8.37
N ASN A 261 18.83 -15.50 9.36
CA ASN A 261 18.02 -15.32 10.57
C ASN A 261 16.99 -14.21 10.35
N ILE A 262 15.86 -14.28 11.04
CA ILE A 262 14.86 -13.22 11.12
C ILE A 262 14.90 -12.73 12.57
N GLU A 263 15.21 -11.45 12.74
CA GLU A 263 15.24 -10.78 14.03
C GLU A 263 13.97 -9.94 14.15
N VAL A 264 13.30 -10.06 15.29
CA VAL A 264 12.14 -9.26 15.64
C VAL A 264 12.65 -8.15 16.54
N ASP A 265 12.47 -6.91 16.10
CA ASP A 265 12.82 -5.74 16.92
C ASP A 265 11.86 -5.62 18.12
N ASP A 266 12.39 -5.30 19.30
CA ASP A 266 11.57 -4.92 20.46
C ASP A 266 10.79 -3.64 20.14
N ILE A 267 9.47 -3.67 20.30
CA ILE A 267 8.55 -2.53 20.07
C ILE A 267 8.36 -1.70 21.35
#